data_AF-A0A2N2PQR8-F1
#
_entry.id   AF-A0A2N2PQR8-F1
#
_cell.length_a   1.000
_cell.length_b   1.000
_cell.length_c   1.000
_cell.angle_alpha   90.00
_cell.angle_beta   90.00
_cell.angle_gamma   90.00
#
_symmetry.space_group_name_H-M   'P 1'
#
loop_
_entity.id
_entity.type
_entity.pdbx_description
1 polymer ?
#
loop_
_entity_poly.entity_id
_entity_poly.type
_entity_poly.pdbx_seq_one_letter_code
_entity_poly.pdbx_strand_id
1 'polypeptide(L)'
;MTEETVKLTVRLPAPLHRVLKERAAEYNVSLNQAVVDTLTAELAPVPRAETEKEKMRRMLKARGKLADTNWMSRVLPGVEPATLEEAREWLRGVPLSDWIIEDRGPR
;
A
#
# COMPACT_ATOMS: atom_id res chain seq x y z
N MET A 1 12.81 12.82 25.47
CA MET A 1 11.36 12.76 25.22
C MET A 1 10.89 11.47 25.85
N THR A 2 10.03 11.52 26.86
CA THR A 2 9.50 10.32 27.52
C THR A 2 8.54 9.63 26.57
N GLU A 3 8.91 8.46 26.07
CA GLU A 3 8.02 7.62 25.28
C GLU A 3 6.82 7.21 26.14
N GLU A 4 5.62 7.59 25.71
CA GLU A 4 4.38 7.12 26.33
C GLU A 4 4.27 5.61 26.06
N THR A 5 4.47 4.81 27.12
CA THR A 5 4.38 3.34 27.02
C THR A 5 3.02 2.86 27.52
N VAL A 6 2.33 2.06 26.70
CA VAL A 6 1.04 1.45 27.04
C VAL A 6 1.23 -0.03 27.35
N LYS A 7 0.65 -0.51 28.46
CA LYS A 7 0.68 -1.93 28.84
C LYS A 7 -0.48 -2.67 28.16
N LEU A 8 -0.17 -3.68 27.37
CA LEU A 8 -1.14 -4.53 26.69
C LEU A 8 -1.01 -5.97 27.19
N THR A 9 -2.14 -6.62 27.50
CA THR A 9 -2.18 -8.07 27.78
C THR A 9 -2.75 -8.78 26.57
N VAL A 10 -1.94 -9.61 25.91
CA VAL A 10 -2.31 -10.37 24.70
C VAL A 10 -2.39 -11.86 25.00
N ARG A 11 -3.36 -12.54 24.40
CA ARG A 11 -3.42 -14.01 24.39
C ARG A 11 -2.77 -14.53 23.12
N LEU A 12 -1.63 -15.19 23.25
CA LEU A 12 -0.88 -15.73 22.12
C LEU A 12 -1.21 -17.22 21.92
N PRO A 13 -1.42 -17.68 20.68
CA PRO A 13 -1.42 -19.10 20.37
C PRO A 13 -0.14 -19.79 20.86
N ALA A 14 -0.27 -21.01 21.38
CA ALA A 14 0.86 -21.76 21.93
C ALA A 14 2.06 -21.92 20.96
N PRO A 15 1.86 -22.12 19.63
CA PRO A 15 2.97 -22.17 18.68
C PRO A 15 3.76 -20.85 18.61
N LEU A 16 3.07 -19.71 18.59
CA LEU A 16 3.71 -18.39 18.54
C LEU A 16 4.50 -18.09 19.82
N HIS A 17 3.96 -18.47 20.98
CA HIS A 17 4.67 -18.33 22.24
C HIS A 17 5.99 -19.13 22.25
N ARG A 18 6.01 -20.35 21.67
CA ARG A 18 7.24 -21.16 21.58
C ARG A 18 8.29 -20.48 20.70
N VAL A 19 7.90 -20.03 19.51
CA VAL A 19 8.81 -19.34 18.58
C VAL A 19 9.41 -18.07 19.22
N LEU A 20 8.58 -17.27 19.89
CA LEU A 20 9.04 -16.06 20.58
C LEU A 20 9.98 -16.38 21.75
N LYS A 21 9.75 -17.49 22.46
CA LYS A 21 10.62 -17.95 23.55
C LYS A 21 11.98 -18.43 23.05
N GLU A 22 12.01 -19.16 21.93
CA GLU A 22 13.26 -19.59 21.29
C GLU A 22 14.06 -18.37 20.82
N ARG A 23 13.39 -17.42 20.17
CA ARG A 23 14.00 -16.15 19.76
C ARG A 23 14.54 -15.34 20.95
N ALA A 24 13.78 -15.26 22.04
CA ALA A 24 14.23 -14.59 23.26
C ALA A 24 15.50 -15.24 23.86
N ALA A 25 15.58 -16.57 23.82
CA ALA A 25 16.76 -17.31 24.27
C ALA A 25 17.97 -17.12 23.33
N GLU A 26 17.76 -17.13 22.01
CA GLU A 26 18.80 -16.92 21.00
C GLU A 26 19.48 -15.55 21.14
N TYR A 27 18.69 -14.50 21.34
CA TYR A 27 19.20 -13.13 21.48
C TYR A 27 19.48 -12.72 22.95
N ASN A 28 19.29 -13.65 23.90
CA ASN A 28 19.45 -13.42 25.34
C ASN A 28 18.66 -12.18 25.85
N VAL A 29 17.42 -12.03 25.39
CA VAL A 29 16.51 -10.94 25.76
C VAL A 29 15.28 -11.46 26.49
N SER A 30 14.54 -10.56 27.14
CA SER A 30 13.25 -10.94 27.74
C SER A 30 12.21 -11.26 26.65
N LEU A 31 11.25 -12.13 26.96
CA LEU A 31 10.15 -12.44 26.04
C LEU A 31 9.37 -11.18 25.61
N ASN A 32 9.16 -10.25 26.53
CA ASN A 32 8.49 -8.97 26.23
C ASN A 32 9.30 -8.15 25.23
N GLN A 33 10.62 -8.10 25.39
CA GLN A 33 11.51 -7.40 24.46
C GLN A 33 11.46 -8.08 23.08
N ALA A 34 11.55 -9.41 23.02
CA ALA A 34 11.46 -10.14 21.76
C ALA A 34 10.12 -9.89 21.03
N VAL A 35 9.01 -9.76 21.77
CA VAL A 35 7.70 -9.38 21.21
C VAL A 35 7.73 -7.95 20.67
N VAL A 36 8.24 -6.99 21.44
CA VAL A 36 8.33 -5.58 21.02
C VAL A 36 9.24 -5.45 19.80
N ASP A 37 10.39 -6.11 19.78
CA ASP A 37 11.35 -6.08 18.67
C ASP A 37 10.73 -6.67 17.41
N THR A 38 10.04 -7.81 17.52
CA THR A 38 9.37 -8.44 16.38
C THR A 38 8.25 -7.56 15.84
N LEU A 39 7.43 -6.97 16.71
CA LEU A 39 6.38 -6.04 16.32
C LEU A 39 6.97 -4.78 15.69
N THR A 40 8.07 -4.25 16.23
CA THR A 40 8.73 -3.06 15.71
C THR A 40 9.34 -3.35 14.34
N ALA A 41 9.98 -4.49 14.13
CA ALA A 41 10.55 -4.85 12.84
C ALA A 41 9.48 -4.97 11.73
N GLU A 42 8.30 -5.50 12.06
CA GLU A 42 7.21 -5.72 11.10
C GLU A 42 6.28 -4.51 10.94
N LEU A 43 6.06 -3.73 12.00
CA LEU A 43 5.10 -2.61 12.02
C LEU A 43 5.76 -1.24 11.97
N ALA A 44 7.05 -1.11 12.29
CA ALA A 44 7.73 0.15 12.03
C ALA A 44 7.62 0.37 10.52
N PRO A 45 7.02 1.49 10.08
CA PRO A 45 7.10 1.84 8.69
C PRO A 45 8.58 2.03 8.43
N VAL A 46 9.23 1.06 7.78
CA VAL A 46 10.50 1.32 7.13
C VAL A 46 10.19 2.57 6.31
N PRO A 47 10.82 3.72 6.58
CA PRO A 47 10.64 4.90 5.74
C PRO A 47 11.37 4.58 4.44
N ARG A 48 10.77 3.69 3.64
CA ARG A 48 11.18 3.51 2.27
C ARG A 48 10.76 4.81 1.62
N ALA A 49 11.74 5.57 1.16
CA ALA A 49 11.47 6.73 0.33
C ALA A 49 10.48 6.29 -0.73
N GLU A 50 9.28 6.88 -0.72
CA GLU A 50 8.27 6.60 -1.75
C GLU A 50 8.98 6.73 -3.08
N THR A 51 8.90 5.68 -3.90
CA THR A 51 9.37 5.80 -5.27
C THR A 51 8.60 6.94 -5.93
N GLU A 52 9.23 7.64 -6.89
CA GLU A 52 8.56 8.72 -7.66
C GLU A 52 7.19 8.25 -8.21
N LYS A 53 7.08 6.96 -8.56
CA LYS A 53 5.83 6.32 -8.98
C LYS A 53 4.76 6.28 -7.88
N GLU A 54 5.12 5.90 -6.66
CA GLU A 54 4.18 5.85 -5.52
C GLU A 54 3.76 7.25 -5.09
N LYS A 55 4.71 8.19 -5.05
CA LYS A 55 4.46 9.61 -4.76
C LYS A 55 3.50 10.23 -5.79
N MET A 56 3.73 9.96 -7.07
CA MET A 56 2.84 10.38 -8.16
C MET A 56 1.46 9.75 -8.01
N ARG A 57 1.38 8.44 -7.75
CA ARG A 57 0.10 7.73 -7.55
C ARG A 57 -0.69 8.29 -6.37
N ARG A 58 -0.01 8.59 -5.25
CA ARG A 58 -0.62 9.23 -4.08
C ARG A 58 -1.12 10.63 -4.39
N MET A 59 -0.33 11.46 -5.09
CA MET A 59 -0.76 12.80 -5.50
C MET A 59 -1.95 12.77 -6.45
N LEU A 60 -1.97 11.84 -7.41
CA LEU A 60 -3.08 11.69 -8.34
C LEU A 60 -4.35 11.22 -7.62
N LYS A 61 -4.22 10.28 -6.66
CA LYS A 61 -5.35 9.84 -5.81
C LYS A 61 -5.87 10.98 -4.92
N ALA A 62 -4.98 11.73 -4.27
CA ALA A 62 -5.33 12.88 -3.41
C ALA A 62 -6.00 14.02 -4.18
N ARG A 63 -5.65 14.22 -5.46
CA ARG A 63 -6.28 15.20 -6.35
C ARG A 63 -7.53 14.67 -7.07
N GLY A 64 -8.01 13.47 -6.73
CA GLY A 64 -9.17 12.85 -7.37
C GLY A 64 -8.95 12.48 -8.84
N LYS A 65 -7.70 12.52 -9.33
CA LYS A 65 -7.35 12.21 -10.74
C LYS A 65 -7.02 10.73 -10.96
N LEU A 66 -6.97 9.94 -9.89
CA LEU A 66 -6.82 8.50 -9.94
C LEU A 66 -7.99 7.88 -9.19
N ALA A 67 -8.97 7.37 -9.92
CA ALA A 67 -10.07 6.61 -9.34
C ALA A 67 -9.56 5.24 -8.89
N ASP A 68 -9.99 4.80 -7.71
CA ASP A 68 -9.77 3.43 -7.25
C ASP A 68 -10.70 2.53 -8.07
N THR A 69 -10.17 1.80 -9.05
CA THR A 69 -10.98 0.99 -9.97
C THR A 69 -11.24 -0.42 -9.46
N ASN A 70 -10.82 -0.73 -8.22
CA ASN A 70 -10.99 -2.05 -7.61
C ASN A 70 -12.45 -2.49 -7.45
N TRP A 71 -13.40 -1.55 -7.52
CA TRP A 71 -14.84 -1.88 -7.52
C TRP A 71 -15.32 -2.34 -8.91
N MET A 72 -14.70 -1.92 -10.01
CA MET A 72 -15.16 -2.26 -11.36
C MET A 72 -15.12 -3.77 -11.61
N SER A 73 -14.11 -4.46 -11.08
CA SER A 73 -13.99 -5.92 -11.16
C SER A 73 -15.09 -6.66 -10.40
N ARG A 74 -15.77 -6.00 -9.44
CA ARG A 74 -16.91 -6.56 -8.70
C ARG A 74 -18.27 -6.25 -9.33
N VAL A 75 -18.36 -5.17 -10.11
CA VAL A 75 -19.62 -4.64 -10.66
C VAL A 75 -19.82 -5.03 -12.13
N LEU A 76 -18.74 -5.32 -12.86
CA LEU A 76 -18.77 -5.74 -14.26
C LEU A 76 -18.15 -7.14 -14.42
N PRO A 77 -18.88 -8.22 -14.04
CA PRO A 77 -18.41 -9.58 -14.28
C PRO A 77 -18.28 -9.81 -15.80
N GLY A 78 -17.06 -10.11 -16.26
CA GLY A 78 -16.77 -10.44 -17.66
C GLY A 78 -16.23 -9.30 -18.53
N VAL A 79 -16.02 -8.10 -17.99
CA VAL A 79 -15.27 -7.06 -18.70
C VAL A 79 -13.81 -7.11 -18.26
N GLU A 80 -12.98 -7.82 -19.03
CA GLU A 80 -11.54 -7.72 -18.85
C GLU A 80 -11.09 -6.29 -19.23
N PRO A 81 -10.21 -5.67 -18.42
CA PRO A 81 -9.63 -4.39 -18.80
C PRO A 81 -8.89 -4.57 -20.13
N ALA A 82 -9.20 -3.70 -21.09
CA ALA A 82 -8.56 -3.72 -22.39
C ALA A 82 -7.03 -3.72 -22.24
N THR A 83 -6.37 -4.55 -23.03
CA THR A 83 -4.92 -4.57 -23.11
C THR A 83 -4.39 -3.23 -23.63
N LEU A 84 -3.11 -2.95 -23.35
CA LEU A 84 -2.48 -1.71 -23.80
C LEU A 84 -2.44 -1.60 -25.34
N GLU A 85 -2.45 -2.74 -26.03
CA GLU A 85 -2.50 -2.82 -27.49
C GLU A 85 -3.89 -2.49 -28.02
N GLU A 86 -4.94 -3.05 -27.44
CA GLU A 86 -6.34 -2.72 -27.77
C GLU A 86 -6.65 -1.25 -27.47
N ALA A 87 -6.19 -0.74 -26.33
CA ALA A 87 -6.34 0.68 -25.98
C ALA A 87 -5.60 1.60 -26.98
N ARG A 88 -4.42 1.20 -27.46
CA ARG A 88 -3.70 1.94 -28.51
C ARG A 88 -4.40 1.91 -29.85
N GLU A 89 -5.06 0.80 -30.18
CA GLU A 89 -5.83 0.67 -31.41
C GLU A 89 -7.13 1.50 -31.37
N TRP A 90 -7.84 1.52 -30.25
CA TRP A 90 -9.01 2.38 -30.04
C TRP A 90 -8.68 3.87 -30.12
N LEU A 91 -7.48 4.24 -29.67
CA LEU A 91 -7.00 5.62 -29.69
C LEU A 91 -6.21 5.96 -30.95
N ARG A 92 -6.11 5.03 -31.90
CA ARG A 92 -5.40 5.24 -33.16
C ARG A 92 -6.17 6.24 -34.02
N GLY A 93 -5.56 7.40 -34.28
CA GLY A 93 -6.18 8.49 -35.05
C GLY A 93 -7.03 9.44 -34.20
N VAL A 94 -7.12 9.24 -32.88
CA VAL A 94 -7.68 10.24 -31.96
C VAL A 94 -6.56 11.19 -31.56
N PRO A 95 -6.62 12.49 -31.92
CA PRO A 95 -5.66 13.47 -31.44
C PRO A 95 -5.94 13.74 -29.96
N LEU A 96 -5.38 12.89 -29.09
CA LEU A 96 -5.51 13.01 -27.63
C LEU A 96 -5.08 14.40 -27.13
N SER A 97 -4.20 15.07 -27.87
CA SER A 97 -3.82 16.46 -27.64
C SER A 97 -5.02 17.41 -27.66
N ASP A 98 -5.91 17.26 -28.65
CA ASP A 98 -6.99 18.21 -28.91
C ASP A 98 -8.12 18.01 -27.90
N TRP A 99 -8.38 16.75 -27.53
CA TRP A 99 -9.32 16.38 -26.48
C TRP A 99 -8.90 16.91 -25.09
N ILE A 100 -7.61 16.84 -24.76
CA ILE A 100 -7.07 17.38 -23.49
C ILE A 100 -7.10 18.92 -23.49
N ILE A 101 -7.02 19.57 -24.65
CA ILE A 101 -7.10 21.03 -24.78
C ILE A 101 -8.56 21.50 -24.62
N GLU A 102 -9.53 20.83 -25.24
CA GLU A 102 -10.96 21.15 -25.07
C GLU A 102 -11.44 20.96 -23.61
N ASP A 103 -11.05 19.87 -22.96
CA ASP A 103 -11.45 19.55 -21.58
C ASP A 103 -10.86 20.53 -20.54
N ARG A 104 -9.78 21.24 -20.89
CA ARG A 104 -9.16 22.25 -20.03
C ARG A 104 -9.86 23.62 -20.07
N GLY A 105 -10.77 23.84 -21.01
CA GLY A 105 -11.46 25.12 -21.23
C GLY A 105 -10.53 26.25 -21.68
N PRO A 106 -11.08 27.35 -22.25
CA PRO A 106 -10.29 28.53 -22.57
C PRO A 106 -9.73 29.16 -21.27
N ARG A 107 -8.47 29.56 -21.32
CA ARG A 107 -7.80 30.30 -20.25
C ARG A 107 -8.31 31.73 -20.14
#